data_AF-A0A4R1L611-F1
#
_entry.id   AF-A0A4R1L611-F1
#
_cell.length_a   1.000
_cell.length_b   1.000
_cell.length_c   1.000
_cell.angle_alpha   90.00
_cell.angle_beta   90.00
_cell.angle_gamma   90.00
#
_symmetry.space_group_name_H-M   'P 1'
#
loop_
_entity.id
_entity.type
_entity.pdbx_description
1 polymer ?
#
loop_
_entity_poly.entity_id
_entity_poly.type
_entity_poly.pdbx_seq_one_letter_code
_entity_poly.pdbx_strand_id
1 'polypeptide(L)'
;MTPKTKAPAVLAQKFGKPLITTQTLRQIYTTLLECRMLAQHAGVRIERSITGLAAVAAVLRAEDMAAPASESLTTLYALGAPLEVLASTSVDKAAWKGILPPGPSSAHLLLATGAAAALQRKRPGNIVAAFVTGSRIHPEALHYSGQNKLPILYVCHARRSSSELDDLDFPVIPVDEDDAVAIYRVAFESIARARSGGGPTVIDCQPYPGRAEDAVLKMERYLTGRSLFREEWKQQVASRFAERLEAMKRERHIASLGGSALRRKKNEAGR
;
A
#
# COMPACT_ATOMS: atom_id res chain seq x y z
N MET A 1 45.38 38.66 12.49
CA MET A 1 45.32 37.30 11.89
C MET A 1 44.16 36.56 12.53
N THR A 2 43.01 36.51 11.86
CA THR A 2 41.82 35.75 12.30
C THR A 2 41.68 34.53 11.40
N PRO A 3 41.59 33.30 11.93
CA PRO A 3 41.41 32.13 11.09
C PRO A 3 39.94 32.08 10.63
N LYS A 4 39.74 32.00 9.31
CA LYS A 4 38.44 31.80 8.67
C LYS A 4 37.92 30.39 8.98
N THR A 5 36.82 30.28 9.72
CA THR A 5 36.12 29.02 10.00
C THR A 5 35.37 28.55 8.75
N LYS A 6 36.00 27.72 7.91
CA LYS A 6 35.31 26.90 6.89
C LYS A 6 34.80 25.62 7.54
N ALA A 7 33.57 25.59 8.04
CA ALA A 7 32.90 24.34 8.39
C ALA A 7 31.36 24.47 8.42
N PRO A 8 30.70 24.30 7.26
CA PRO A 8 29.42 23.58 7.29
C PRO A 8 29.36 22.39 6.31
N ALA A 9 30.19 22.38 5.26
CA ALA A 9 30.04 21.43 4.16
C ALA A 9 30.52 19.99 4.49
N VAL A 10 31.44 19.83 5.46
CA VAL A 10 32.04 18.53 5.78
C VAL A 10 31.12 17.67 6.68
N LEU A 11 30.20 18.29 7.44
CA LEU A 11 29.29 17.56 8.34
C LEU A 11 28.11 16.91 7.61
N ALA A 12 27.72 17.41 6.44
CA ALA A 12 26.61 16.85 5.66
C ALA A 12 26.94 15.51 4.97
N GLN A 13 28.23 15.22 4.74
CA GLN A 13 28.67 13.94 4.16
C GLN A 13 28.63 12.76 5.16
N LYS A 14 28.46 13.03 6.46
CA LYS A 14 28.47 12.01 7.52
C LYS A 14 27.12 11.35 7.78
N PHE A 15 26.03 11.91 7.27
CA PHE A 15 24.70 11.31 7.38
C PHE A 15 24.38 10.64 6.05
N GLY A 16 24.22 9.31 6.06
CA GLY A 16 23.75 8.56 4.91
C GLY A 16 22.47 9.16 4.32
N LYS A 17 22.18 8.83 3.05
CA LYS A 17 20.95 9.30 2.38
C LYS A 17 19.74 9.12 3.31
N PRO A 18 18.86 10.12 3.46
CA PRO A 18 17.73 10.03 4.39
C PRO A 18 16.87 8.83 4.04
N LEU A 19 16.51 8.04 5.07
CA LEU A 19 15.73 6.81 4.94
C LEU A 19 14.45 7.00 4.13
N ILE A 20 13.78 8.14 4.35
CA ILE A 20 12.61 8.56 3.58
C ILE A 20 12.94 9.82 2.79
N THR A 21 12.79 9.75 1.47
CA THR A 21 13.03 10.89 0.58
C THR A 21 11.84 11.83 0.54
N THR A 22 12.05 13.09 0.17
CA THR A 22 10.95 14.05 -0.07
C THR A 22 9.97 13.54 -1.12
N GLN A 23 10.46 12.88 -2.17
CA GLN A 23 9.60 12.31 -3.21
C GLN A 23 8.70 11.21 -2.64
N THR A 24 9.27 10.33 -1.83
CA THR A 24 8.52 9.25 -1.17
C THR A 24 7.46 9.79 -0.22
N LEU A 25 7.82 10.79 0.60
CA LEU A 25 6.87 11.48 1.48
C LEU A 25 5.69 12.07 0.69
N ARG A 26 5.99 12.74 -0.43
CA ARG A 26 4.95 13.30 -1.30
C ARG A 26 4.09 12.22 -1.95
N GLN A 27 4.70 11.13 -2.40
CA GLN A 27 4.00 9.99 -2.98
C GLN A 27 2.99 9.39 -1.99
N ILE A 28 3.42 9.09 -0.76
CA ILE A 28 2.54 8.53 0.28
C ILE A 28 1.37 9.47 0.54
N TYR A 29 1.63 10.77 0.71
CA TYR A 29 0.57 11.76 0.91
C TYR A 29 -0.42 11.82 -0.26
N THR A 30 0.10 11.91 -1.49
CA THR A 30 -0.72 11.96 -2.71
C THR A 30 -1.60 10.73 -2.81
N THR A 31 -1.06 9.52 -2.60
CA THR A 31 -1.85 8.28 -2.62
C THR A 31 -2.95 8.29 -1.56
N LEU A 32 -2.67 8.71 -0.33
CA LEU A 32 -3.70 8.78 0.73
C LEU A 32 -4.82 9.76 0.40
N LEU A 33 -4.47 10.93 -0.14
CA LEU A 33 -5.44 11.96 -0.54
C LEU A 33 -6.29 11.47 -1.72
N GLU A 34 -5.67 10.91 -2.76
CA GLU A 34 -6.37 10.37 -3.93
C GLU A 34 -7.29 9.20 -3.54
N CYS A 35 -6.84 8.28 -2.67
CA CYS A 35 -7.70 7.20 -2.15
C CYS A 35 -8.91 7.74 -1.37
N ARG A 36 -8.75 8.83 -0.59
CA ARG A 36 -9.88 9.49 0.07
C ARG A 36 -10.88 10.06 -0.92
N MET A 37 -10.39 10.78 -1.92
CA MET A 37 -11.24 11.37 -2.95
C MET A 37 -11.96 10.28 -3.75
N LEU A 38 -11.27 9.19 -4.06
CA LEU A 38 -11.84 8.03 -4.74
C LEU A 38 -12.94 7.37 -3.90
N ALA A 39 -12.70 7.17 -2.60
CA ALA A 39 -13.70 6.61 -1.69
C ALA A 39 -14.96 7.49 -1.61
N GLN A 40 -14.78 8.81 -1.45
CA GLN A 40 -15.87 9.79 -1.45
C GLN A 40 -16.66 9.76 -2.75
N HIS A 41 -15.97 9.71 -3.89
CA HIS A 41 -16.58 9.64 -5.21
C HIS A 41 -17.38 8.34 -5.42
N ALA A 42 -16.88 7.22 -4.92
CA ALA A 42 -17.56 5.94 -4.98
C ALA A 42 -18.68 5.79 -3.94
N GLY A 43 -18.85 6.76 -3.02
CA GLY A 43 -19.83 6.69 -1.94
C GLY A 43 -19.51 5.61 -0.89
N VAL A 44 -18.24 5.20 -0.78
CA VAL A 44 -17.81 4.15 0.16
C VAL A 44 -16.96 4.73 1.29
N ARG A 45 -16.97 4.05 2.43
CA ARG A 45 -16.09 4.39 3.55
C ARG A 45 -14.65 3.97 3.22
N ILE A 46 -13.69 4.85 3.51
CA ILE A 46 -12.27 4.53 3.36
C ILE A 46 -11.86 3.42 4.36
N GLU A 47 -11.16 2.41 3.85
CA GLU A 47 -10.63 1.33 4.68
C GLU A 47 -9.47 1.83 5.56
N ARG A 48 -9.39 1.33 6.80
CA ARG A 48 -8.31 1.71 7.72
C ARG A 48 -6.93 1.23 7.26
N SER A 49 -6.90 0.13 6.51
CA SER A 49 -5.71 -0.46 5.88
C SER A 49 -5.03 0.44 4.86
N ILE A 50 -5.69 1.51 4.40
CA ILE A 50 -5.17 2.38 3.34
C ILE A 50 -3.84 3.03 3.73
N THR A 51 -3.66 3.35 5.01
CA THR A 51 -2.42 3.93 5.53
C THR A 51 -1.25 2.98 5.32
N GLY A 52 -1.44 1.71 5.71
CA GLY A 52 -0.44 0.67 5.47
C GLY A 52 -0.21 0.39 4.00
N LEU A 53 -1.27 0.32 3.19
CA LEU A 53 -1.17 0.10 1.75
C LEU A 53 -0.31 1.18 1.08
N ALA A 54 -0.62 2.46 1.29
CA ALA A 54 0.13 3.56 0.69
C ALA A 54 1.60 3.60 1.15
N ALA A 55 1.83 3.39 2.45
CA ALA A 55 3.19 3.39 3.01
C ALA A 55 4.03 2.21 2.47
N VAL A 56 3.48 1.00 2.44
CA VAL A 56 4.21 -0.19 1.97
C VAL A 56 4.37 -0.18 0.45
N ALA A 57 3.36 0.24 -0.32
CA ALA A 57 3.46 0.36 -1.77
C ALA A 57 4.60 1.31 -2.19
N ALA A 58 4.88 2.35 -1.42
CA ALA A 58 6.00 3.26 -1.67
C ALA A 58 7.40 2.63 -1.44
N VAL A 59 7.47 1.44 -0.83
CA VAL A 59 8.71 0.67 -0.63
C VAL A 59 8.87 -0.45 -1.65
N LEU A 60 7.75 -1.00 -2.15
CA LEU A 60 7.75 -2.12 -3.08
C LEU A 60 8.40 -1.76 -4.43
N ARG A 61 9.14 -2.70 -4.99
CA ARG A 61 9.69 -2.67 -6.34
C ARG A 61 8.71 -3.30 -7.31
N ALA A 62 8.85 -3.00 -8.60
CA ALA A 62 8.01 -3.56 -9.66
C ALA A 62 8.04 -5.09 -9.76
N GLU A 63 9.05 -5.75 -9.17
CA GLU A 63 9.14 -7.21 -9.16
C GLU A 63 8.69 -7.88 -7.86
N ASP A 64 8.36 -7.08 -6.83
CA ASP A 64 7.73 -7.61 -5.63
C ASP A 64 6.25 -7.89 -5.89
N MET A 65 5.64 -8.60 -4.95
CA MET A 65 4.22 -8.90 -5.01
C MET A 65 3.48 -8.32 -3.82
N ALA A 66 2.23 -7.94 -4.04
CA ALA A 66 1.30 -7.51 -3.00
C ALA A 66 0.09 -8.46 -2.97
N ALA A 67 -0.29 -8.91 -1.78
CA ALA A 67 -1.50 -9.68 -1.52
C ALA A 67 -2.49 -8.81 -0.74
N PRO A 68 -3.39 -8.09 -1.42
CA PRO A 68 -4.45 -7.31 -0.77
C PRO A 68 -5.50 -8.18 -0.08
N ALA A 69 -6.05 -7.71 1.04
CA ALA A 69 -7.16 -8.37 1.74
C ALA A 69 -8.55 -8.08 1.12
N SER A 70 -8.65 -7.06 0.27
CA SER A 70 -9.91 -6.52 -0.26
C SER A 70 -9.76 -6.18 -1.74
N GLU A 71 -10.79 -6.44 -2.55
CA GLU A 71 -10.85 -6.03 -3.95
C GLU A 71 -11.32 -4.56 -4.11
N SER A 72 -11.42 -3.81 -3.00
CA SER A 72 -11.86 -2.42 -3.03
C SER A 72 -11.00 -1.59 -3.98
N LEU A 73 -11.66 -0.70 -4.74
CA LEU A 73 -11.01 0.20 -5.68
C LEU A 73 -9.90 1.01 -5.03
N THR A 74 -10.08 1.43 -3.78
CA THR A 74 -9.06 2.18 -3.03
C THR A 74 -7.82 1.35 -2.76
N THR A 75 -7.99 0.07 -2.49
CA THR A 75 -6.90 -0.87 -2.18
C THR A 75 -6.06 -1.15 -3.42
N LEU A 76 -6.73 -1.44 -4.54
CA LEU A 76 -6.06 -1.64 -5.82
C LEU A 76 -5.35 -0.36 -6.28
N TYR A 77 -6.00 0.80 -6.14
CA TYR A 77 -5.39 2.09 -6.46
C TYR A 77 -4.14 2.38 -5.61
N ALA A 78 -4.20 2.13 -4.29
CA ALA A 78 -3.07 2.33 -3.40
C ALA A 78 -1.87 1.43 -3.74
N LEU A 79 -2.12 0.24 -4.30
CA LEU A 79 -1.08 -0.66 -4.81
C LEU A 79 -0.56 -0.27 -6.20
N GLY A 80 -1.03 0.84 -6.78
CA GLY A 80 -0.56 1.38 -8.05
C GLY A 80 -1.38 0.94 -9.26
N ALA A 81 -2.57 0.34 -9.08
CA ALA A 81 -3.46 0.05 -10.21
C ALA A 81 -3.89 1.35 -10.90
N PRO A 82 -3.78 1.45 -12.25
CA PRO A 82 -4.22 2.62 -12.99
C PRO A 82 -5.72 2.83 -12.83
N LEU A 83 -6.15 4.10 -12.75
CA LEU A 83 -7.57 4.44 -12.57
C LEU A 83 -8.43 3.95 -13.74
N GLU A 84 -7.84 3.90 -14.93
CA GLU A 84 -8.45 3.46 -16.19
C GLU A 84 -8.78 1.96 -16.15
N VAL A 85 -7.90 1.16 -15.53
CA VAL A 85 -8.13 -0.28 -15.31
C VAL A 85 -9.25 -0.48 -14.30
N LEU A 86 -9.29 0.33 -13.24
CA LEU A 86 -10.36 0.30 -12.23
C LEU A 86 -11.72 0.74 -12.80
N ALA A 87 -11.73 1.49 -13.90
CA ALA A 87 -12.93 1.90 -14.63
C ALA A 87 -13.54 0.76 -15.45
N SER A 88 -12.72 -0.16 -15.95
CA SER A 88 -13.19 -1.26 -16.79
C SER A 88 -14.01 -2.28 -16.00
N THR A 89 -15.05 -2.85 -16.61
CA THR A 89 -15.83 -3.98 -16.05
C THR A 89 -15.16 -5.34 -16.30
N SER A 90 -14.13 -5.36 -17.13
CA SER A 90 -13.30 -6.53 -17.41
C SER A 90 -11.92 -6.24 -16.88
N VAL A 91 -11.64 -6.79 -15.70
CA VAL A 91 -10.33 -6.73 -15.09
C VAL A 91 -9.36 -7.53 -15.97
N ASP A 92 -8.64 -6.85 -16.85
CA ASP A 92 -7.61 -7.50 -17.67
C ASP A 92 -6.51 -8.04 -16.75
N LYS A 93 -6.31 -9.36 -16.77
CA LYS A 93 -5.29 -10.06 -15.96
C LYS A 93 -3.87 -9.48 -16.14
N ALA A 94 -3.61 -8.81 -17.26
CA ALA A 94 -2.33 -8.17 -17.57
C ALA A 94 -2.06 -6.90 -16.74
N ALA A 95 -3.09 -6.21 -16.25
CA ALA A 95 -2.95 -4.99 -15.45
C ALA A 95 -2.51 -5.25 -13.99
N TRP A 96 -2.39 -6.52 -13.60
CA TRP A 96 -2.17 -6.98 -12.21
C TRP A 96 -0.77 -7.55 -12.01
N LYS A 97 0.23 -6.99 -12.68
CA LYS A 97 1.60 -7.49 -12.56
C LYS A 97 2.09 -7.26 -11.14
N GLY A 98 2.22 -8.35 -10.37
CA GLY A 98 2.65 -8.32 -8.97
C GLY A 98 1.51 -8.23 -7.96
N ILE A 99 0.25 -8.04 -8.34
CA ILE A 99 -0.87 -8.06 -7.39
C ILE A 99 -1.50 -9.46 -7.40
N LEU A 100 -1.43 -10.15 -6.26
CA LEU A 100 -2.08 -11.43 -6.06
C LEU A 100 -3.61 -11.26 -5.94
N PRO A 101 -4.41 -12.28 -6.26
CA PRO A 101 -5.86 -12.20 -6.13
C PRO A 101 -6.27 -11.79 -4.70
N PRO A 102 -7.05 -10.71 -4.55
CA PRO A 102 -7.56 -10.29 -3.25
C PRO A 102 -8.55 -11.30 -2.69
N GLY A 103 -8.75 -11.27 -1.38
CA GLY A 103 -9.83 -12.00 -0.76
C GLY A 103 -9.90 -11.76 0.74
N PRO A 104 -11.09 -11.63 1.34
CA PRO A 104 -11.21 -11.38 2.78
C PRO A 104 -10.89 -12.62 3.64
N SER A 105 -10.66 -13.78 3.02
CA SER A 105 -10.37 -15.02 3.71
C SER A 105 -8.87 -15.28 3.83
N SER A 106 -8.52 -15.95 4.92
CA SER A 106 -7.43 -16.92 5.09
C SER A 106 -6.70 -17.42 3.85
N ALA A 107 -7.43 -17.70 2.77
CA ALA A 107 -6.87 -18.22 1.53
C ALA A 107 -5.85 -17.25 0.90
N HIS A 108 -6.08 -15.93 0.98
CA HIS A 108 -5.12 -14.96 0.42
C HIS A 108 -3.76 -15.03 1.12
N LEU A 109 -3.74 -15.32 2.44
CA LEU A 109 -2.51 -15.46 3.21
C LEU A 109 -1.74 -16.72 2.81
N LEU A 110 -2.44 -17.83 2.59
CA LEU A 110 -1.82 -19.06 2.08
C LEU A 110 -1.26 -18.86 0.67
N LEU A 111 -1.99 -18.15 -0.20
CA LEU A 111 -1.51 -17.78 -1.53
C LEU A 111 -0.26 -16.88 -1.45
N ALA A 112 -0.28 -15.87 -0.57
CA ALA A 112 0.86 -15.00 -0.34
C ALA A 112 2.09 -15.78 0.17
N THR A 113 1.87 -16.71 1.09
CA THR A 113 2.91 -17.59 1.64
C THR A 113 3.50 -18.50 0.58
N GLY A 114 2.66 -19.13 -0.24
CA GLY A 114 3.10 -19.95 -1.38
C GLY A 114 3.86 -19.14 -2.42
N ALA A 115 3.39 -17.92 -2.72
CA ALA A 115 4.08 -16.99 -3.61
C ALA A 115 5.46 -16.58 -3.05
N ALA A 116 5.57 -16.30 -1.75
CA ALA A 116 6.83 -15.99 -1.10
C ALA A 116 7.83 -17.16 -1.18
N ALA A 117 7.37 -18.38 -0.94
CA ALA A 117 8.18 -19.59 -1.13
C ALA A 117 8.63 -19.78 -2.58
N ALA A 118 7.79 -19.43 -3.56
CA ALA A 118 8.16 -19.46 -4.97
C ALA A 118 9.20 -18.38 -5.33
N LEU A 119 9.05 -17.14 -4.82
CA LEU A 119 10.00 -16.05 -5.01
C LEU A 119 11.36 -16.39 -4.40
N GLN A 120 11.38 -16.93 -3.18
CA GLN A 120 12.61 -17.36 -2.51
C GLN A 120 13.47 -18.29 -3.39
N ARG A 121 12.83 -19.22 -4.12
CA ARG A 121 13.52 -20.18 -5.00
C ARG A 121 13.84 -19.62 -6.39
N LYS A 122 12.93 -18.85 -6.98
CA LYS A 122 13.03 -18.46 -8.41
C LYS A 122 13.59 -17.06 -8.64
N ARG A 123 13.42 -16.15 -7.69
CA ARG A 123 13.78 -14.73 -7.77
C ARG A 123 14.25 -14.23 -6.40
N PRO A 124 15.43 -14.70 -5.93
CA PRO A 124 15.95 -14.30 -4.63
C PRO A 124 16.13 -12.78 -4.59
N GLY A 125 15.71 -12.17 -3.48
CA GLY A 125 15.70 -10.72 -3.31
C GLY A 125 14.37 -10.04 -3.62
N ASN A 126 13.35 -10.77 -4.09
CA ASN A 126 11.98 -10.28 -4.22
C ASN A 126 11.13 -10.71 -3.02
N ILE A 127 10.13 -9.92 -2.66
CA ILE A 127 9.29 -10.18 -1.50
C ILE A 127 7.79 -10.21 -1.83
N VAL A 128 6.99 -10.72 -0.90
CA VAL A 128 5.53 -10.56 -0.89
C VAL A 128 5.13 -9.66 0.29
N ALA A 129 4.30 -8.64 0.05
CA ALA A 129 3.62 -7.89 1.11
C ALA A 129 2.16 -8.37 1.21
N ALA A 130 1.82 -9.06 2.31
CA ALA A 130 0.49 -9.55 2.59
C ALA A 130 -0.26 -8.61 3.54
N PHE A 131 -1.35 -8.02 3.06
CA PHE A 131 -2.19 -7.13 3.85
C PHE A 131 -3.30 -7.96 4.50
N VAL A 132 -3.55 -7.73 5.79
CA VAL A 132 -4.56 -8.45 6.55
C VAL A 132 -5.52 -7.48 7.20
N THR A 133 -6.80 -7.60 6.84
CA THR A 133 -7.90 -6.86 7.45
C THR A 133 -8.82 -7.82 8.18
N GLY A 134 -9.21 -7.51 9.42
CA GLY A 134 -10.06 -8.38 10.24
C GLY A 134 -9.29 -9.31 11.18
N SER A 135 -10.02 -10.05 12.00
CA SER A 135 -9.51 -10.61 13.26
C SER A 135 -8.63 -11.86 13.13
N ARG A 136 -8.56 -12.53 11.98
CA ARG A 136 -7.87 -13.83 11.87
C ARG A 136 -6.66 -13.77 10.95
N ILE A 137 -5.50 -14.14 11.48
CA ILE A 137 -4.38 -14.62 10.70
C ILE A 137 -4.31 -16.13 10.88
N HIS A 138 -3.96 -16.85 9.82
CA HIS A 138 -3.71 -18.29 9.93
C HIS A 138 -2.37 -18.52 10.59
N PRO A 139 -2.34 -19.14 11.79
CA PRO A 139 -1.09 -19.47 12.44
C PRO A 139 -0.21 -20.35 11.55
N GLU A 140 -0.78 -21.23 10.73
CA GLU A 140 -0.03 -22.11 9.84
C GLU A 140 0.78 -21.32 8.80
N ALA A 141 0.22 -20.24 8.25
CA ALA A 141 0.92 -19.38 7.32
C ALA A 141 2.11 -18.68 7.98
N LEU A 142 1.91 -18.15 9.20
CA LEU A 142 2.95 -17.48 9.97
C LEU A 142 4.08 -18.46 10.34
N HIS A 143 3.76 -19.58 10.98
CA HIS A 143 4.75 -20.58 11.39
C HIS A 143 5.52 -21.14 10.20
N TYR A 144 4.83 -21.49 9.11
CA TYR A 144 5.51 -21.97 7.90
C TYR A 144 6.44 -20.89 7.33
N SER A 145 6.02 -19.63 7.33
CA SER A 145 6.85 -18.53 6.86
C SER A 145 8.10 -18.30 7.72
N GLY A 146 7.97 -18.43 9.04
CA GLY A 146 9.06 -18.29 10.01
C GLY A 146 10.10 -19.40 9.85
N GLN A 147 9.65 -20.65 9.92
CA GLN A 147 10.49 -21.85 9.78
C GLN A 147 11.31 -21.86 8.49
N ASN A 148 10.72 -21.38 7.39
CA ASN A 148 11.37 -21.38 6.07
C ASN A 148 12.04 -20.05 5.73
N LYS A 149 12.08 -19.07 6.65
CA LYS A 149 12.61 -17.71 6.43
C LYS A 149 12.11 -17.09 5.12
N LEU A 150 10.80 -17.20 4.87
CA LEU A 150 10.21 -16.74 3.63
C LEU A 150 10.34 -15.21 3.49
N PRO A 151 10.52 -14.69 2.26
CA PRO A 151 10.60 -13.26 2.00
C PRO A 151 9.19 -12.63 1.98
N ILE A 152 8.53 -12.57 3.13
CA ILE A 152 7.15 -12.05 3.27
C ILE A 152 7.03 -11.02 4.39
N LEU A 153 6.33 -9.93 4.11
CA LEU A 153 5.92 -8.91 5.07
C LEU A 153 4.42 -9.03 5.32
N TYR A 154 4.00 -9.21 6.57
CA TYR A 154 2.59 -9.17 6.96
C TYR A 154 2.24 -7.78 7.49
N VAL A 155 1.21 -7.14 6.93
CA VAL A 155 0.75 -5.80 7.32
C VAL A 155 -0.67 -5.90 7.86
N CYS A 156 -0.80 -5.76 9.17
CA CYS A 156 -1.94 -6.27 9.90
C CYS A 156 -2.78 -5.12 10.49
N HIS A 157 -3.96 -4.84 9.94
CA HIS A 157 -4.88 -3.81 10.43
C HIS A 157 -6.08 -4.44 11.13
N ALA A 158 -5.85 -5.06 12.28
CA ALA A 158 -6.95 -5.57 13.09
C ALA A 158 -6.62 -5.55 14.57
N ARG A 159 -7.66 -5.35 15.38
CA ARG A 159 -7.57 -5.58 16.83
C ARG A 159 -7.33 -7.07 17.05
N ARG A 160 -6.13 -7.43 17.47
CA ARG A 160 -5.73 -8.79 17.79
C ARG A 160 -5.54 -8.93 19.28
N SER A 161 -5.83 -10.12 19.80
CA SER A 161 -5.29 -10.52 21.10
C SER A 161 -3.79 -10.75 20.92
N SER A 162 -2.97 -10.24 21.84
CA SER A 162 -1.51 -10.40 21.79
C SER A 162 -1.09 -11.87 21.58
N SER A 163 -1.84 -12.80 22.17
CA SER A 163 -1.59 -14.24 22.14
C SER A 163 -1.49 -14.88 20.75
N GLU A 164 -2.06 -14.27 19.69
CA GLU A 164 -1.93 -14.80 18.32
C GLU A 164 -0.55 -14.51 17.71
N LEU A 165 0.18 -13.54 18.25
CA LEU A 165 1.47 -13.05 17.74
C LEU A 165 2.63 -13.24 18.73
N ASP A 166 2.32 -13.56 20.00
CA ASP A 166 3.29 -13.63 21.11
C ASP A 166 4.33 -14.77 20.96
N ASP A 167 4.07 -15.78 20.12
CA ASP A 167 4.92 -16.98 19.95
C ASP A 167 5.65 -17.07 18.60
N LEU A 168 5.69 -15.98 17.83
CA LEU A 168 6.37 -15.97 16.54
C LEU A 168 7.89 -15.89 16.70
N ASP A 169 8.59 -16.75 15.99
CA ASP A 169 10.05 -16.85 15.91
C ASP A 169 10.69 -15.76 15.01
N PHE A 170 9.94 -14.71 14.70
CA PHE A 170 10.34 -13.58 13.87
C PHE A 170 9.67 -12.28 14.31
N PRO A 171 10.18 -11.10 13.89
CA PRO A 171 9.77 -9.83 14.45
C PRO A 171 8.27 -9.52 14.25
N VAL A 172 7.63 -9.06 15.33
CA VAL A 172 6.31 -8.44 15.36
C VAL A 172 6.49 -7.01 15.86
N ILE A 173 6.18 -6.03 15.01
CA ILE A 173 6.49 -4.63 15.27
C ILE A 173 5.17 -3.86 15.34
N PRO A 174 4.72 -3.42 16.54
CA PRO A 174 3.53 -2.62 16.68
C PRO A 174 3.77 -1.21 16.14
N VAL A 175 2.82 -0.71 15.35
CA VAL A 175 2.87 0.62 14.76
C VAL A 175 1.49 1.28 14.87
N ASP A 176 1.48 2.60 15.08
CA ASP A 176 0.25 3.39 15.02
C ASP A 176 -0.34 3.33 13.59
N GLU A 177 -1.54 2.78 13.46
CA GLU A 177 -2.18 2.53 12.16
C GLU A 177 -2.46 3.80 11.34
N ASP A 178 -2.53 4.96 11.99
CA ASP A 178 -2.75 6.25 11.32
C ASP A 178 -1.42 6.92 10.92
N ASP A 179 -0.26 6.43 11.40
CA ASP A 179 1.07 6.98 11.10
C ASP A 179 1.74 6.31 9.88
N ALA A 180 1.44 6.83 8.69
CA ALA A 180 2.03 6.36 7.43
C ALA A 180 3.57 6.42 7.39
N VAL A 181 4.18 7.37 8.10
CA VAL A 181 5.65 7.52 8.12
C VAL A 181 6.27 6.43 9.00
N ALA A 182 5.66 6.14 10.15
CA ALA A 182 6.09 5.04 11.00
C ALA A 182 5.98 3.70 10.27
N ILE A 183 4.84 3.44 9.61
CA ILE A 183 4.64 2.21 8.82
C ILE A 183 5.68 2.12 7.71
N TYR A 184 5.94 3.20 6.97
CA TYR A 184 6.96 3.23 5.92
C TYR A 184 8.33 2.83 6.45
N ARG A 185 8.75 3.38 7.59
CA ARG A 185 10.08 3.10 8.16
C ARG A 185 10.22 1.64 8.56
N VAL A 186 9.21 1.10 9.23
CA VAL A 186 9.20 -0.32 9.62
C VAL A 186 9.17 -1.21 8.38
N ALA A 187 8.36 -0.88 7.39
CA ALA A 187 8.29 -1.61 6.13
C ALA A 187 9.62 -1.57 5.37
N PHE A 188 10.29 -0.42 5.30
CA PHE A 188 11.59 -0.29 4.63
C PHE A 188 12.63 -1.27 5.19
N GLU A 189 12.81 -1.28 6.52
CA GLU A 189 13.75 -2.17 7.19
C GLU A 189 13.33 -3.65 7.12
N SER A 190 12.03 -3.92 7.31
CA SER A 190 11.49 -5.29 7.27
C SER A 190 11.61 -5.90 5.87
N ILE A 191 11.38 -5.10 4.84
CA ILE A 191 11.55 -5.51 3.44
C ILE A 191 13.03 -5.75 3.15
N ALA A 192 13.93 -4.85 3.59
CA ALA A 192 15.37 -5.07 3.43
C ALA A 192 15.84 -6.36 4.12
N ARG A 193 15.37 -6.62 5.34
CA ARG A 193 15.61 -7.87 6.07
C ARG A 193 15.11 -9.09 5.30
N ALA A 194 13.86 -9.09 4.87
CA ALA A 194 13.26 -10.19 4.11
C ALA A 194 14.04 -10.48 2.81
N ARG A 195 14.46 -9.45 2.08
CA ARG A 195 15.28 -9.58 0.87
C ARG A 195 16.64 -10.22 1.11
N SER A 196 17.26 -9.93 2.26
CA SER A 196 18.55 -10.50 2.66
C SER A 196 18.47 -11.92 3.22
N GLY A 197 17.29 -12.55 3.19
CA GLY A 197 17.07 -13.89 3.76
C GLY A 197 16.86 -13.89 5.28
N GLY A 198 16.61 -12.72 5.88
CA GLY A 198 16.28 -12.61 7.29
C GLY A 198 14.92 -13.23 7.64
N GLY A 199 14.07 -13.49 6.65
CA GLY A 199 12.76 -14.11 6.82
C GLY A 199 11.63 -13.09 7.08
N PRO A 200 10.48 -13.56 7.59
CA PRO A 200 9.27 -12.76 7.65
C PRO A 200 9.28 -11.70 8.74
N THR A 201 8.36 -10.75 8.65
CA THR A 201 8.09 -9.75 9.70
C THR A 201 6.61 -9.39 9.69
N VAL A 202 6.04 -9.15 10.87
CA VAL A 202 4.68 -8.62 11.04
C VAL A 202 4.76 -7.16 11.45
N ILE A 203 4.09 -6.29 10.71
CA ILE A 203 3.75 -4.93 11.13
C ILE A 203 2.34 -5.01 11.70
N ASP A 204 2.23 -4.83 13.02
CA ASP A 204 0.96 -4.87 13.73
C ASP A 204 0.41 -3.44 13.86
N CYS A 205 -0.45 -3.05 12.93
CA CYS A 205 -1.04 -1.71 12.88
C CYS A 205 -2.18 -1.65 13.90
N GLN A 206 -1.91 -0.96 15.02
CA GLN A 206 -2.84 -0.81 16.13
C GLN A 206 -3.39 0.61 16.22
N PRO A 207 -4.67 0.79 16.61
CA PRO A 207 -5.19 2.10 16.98
C PRO A 207 -4.42 2.63 18.18
N TYR A 208 -3.96 3.87 18.10
CA TYR A 208 -3.45 4.55 19.29
C TYR A 208 -4.60 4.81 20.28
N PRO A 209 -4.55 4.32 21.53
CA PRO A 209 -5.63 4.50 22.49
C PRO A 209 -5.99 5.97 22.71
N GLY A 210 -7.27 6.31 22.56
CA GLY A 210 -7.78 7.67 22.80
C GLY A 210 -7.37 8.73 21.75
N ARG A 211 -6.71 8.34 20.65
CA ARG A 211 -6.16 9.29 19.68
C ARG A 211 -6.29 8.82 18.22
N ALA A 212 -7.42 8.21 17.88
CA ALA A 212 -7.73 7.89 16.49
C ALA A 212 -7.71 9.16 15.64
N GLU A 213 -6.99 9.12 14.53
CA GLU A 213 -6.70 10.30 13.76
C GLU A 213 -6.83 10.05 12.27
N ASP A 214 -7.19 11.10 11.54
CA ASP A 214 -7.24 11.04 10.10
C ASP A 214 -5.80 10.96 9.52
N ALA A 215 -5.48 9.85 8.85
CA ALA A 215 -4.14 9.59 8.33
C ALA A 215 -3.62 10.69 7.38
N VAL A 216 -4.48 11.30 6.56
CA VAL A 216 -4.07 12.44 5.71
C VAL A 216 -3.76 13.64 6.57
N LEU A 217 -4.61 14.03 7.53
CA LEU A 217 -4.32 15.17 8.42
C LEU A 217 -3.04 14.94 9.24
N LYS A 218 -2.79 13.70 9.68
CA LYS A 218 -1.54 13.35 10.35
C LYS A 218 -0.34 13.54 9.44
N MET A 219 -0.44 13.10 8.19
CA MET A 219 0.59 13.30 7.18
C MET A 219 0.79 14.78 6.84
N GLU A 220 -0.28 15.59 6.74
CA GLU A 220 -0.20 17.05 6.49
C GLU A 220 0.60 17.74 7.59
N ARG A 221 0.34 17.40 8.86
CA ARG A 221 1.10 17.96 9.99
C ARG A 221 2.55 17.49 9.99
N TYR A 222 2.82 16.22 9.67
CA TYR A 222 4.19 15.72 9.52
C TYR A 222 4.95 16.50 8.43
N LEU A 223 4.33 16.68 7.25
CA LEU A 223 4.92 17.41 6.13
C LEU A 223 5.09 18.89 6.43
N THR A 224 4.16 19.50 7.16
CA THR A 224 4.24 20.90 7.62
C THR A 224 5.43 21.09 8.55
N GLY A 225 5.61 20.19 9.53
CA GLY A 225 6.77 20.19 10.43
C GLY A 225 8.11 20.00 9.72
N ARG A 226 8.11 19.50 8.49
CA ARG A 226 9.28 19.34 7.61
C ARG A 226 9.41 20.47 6.57
N SER A 227 8.52 21.46 6.60
CA SER A 227 8.41 22.53 5.58
C SER A 227 8.23 22.00 4.15
N LEU A 228 7.57 20.84 4.00
CA LEU A 228 7.29 20.17 2.73
C LEU A 228 5.84 20.31 2.27
N PHE A 229 4.97 20.83 3.14
CA PHE A 229 3.55 21.01 2.87
C PHE A 229 3.20 22.46 2.51
N ARG A 230 2.30 22.62 1.54
CA ARG A 230 1.69 23.88 1.14
C ARG A 230 0.26 23.59 0.69
N GLU A 231 -0.68 24.47 1.04
CA GLU A 231 -2.10 24.25 0.73
C GLU A 231 -2.35 24.29 -0.79
N GLU A 232 -1.59 25.11 -1.53
CA GLU A 232 -1.68 25.18 -3.00
C GLU A 232 -1.30 23.84 -3.64
N TRP A 233 -0.33 23.11 -3.07
CA TRP A 233 0.05 21.80 -3.58
C TRP A 233 -1.06 20.76 -3.37
N LYS A 234 -1.72 20.78 -2.21
CA LYS A 234 -2.89 19.93 -1.96
C LYS A 234 -4.01 20.21 -2.96
N GLN A 235 -4.31 21.48 -3.22
CA GLN A 235 -5.31 21.89 -4.21
C GLN A 235 -4.94 21.42 -5.63
N GLN A 236 -3.66 21.50 -6.01
CA GLN A 236 -3.18 20.99 -7.31
C GLN A 236 -3.35 19.47 -7.43
N VAL A 237 -2.97 18.71 -6.40
CA VAL A 237 -3.17 17.25 -6.38
C VAL A 237 -4.66 16.91 -6.48
N ALA A 238 -5.50 17.58 -5.70
CA ALA A 238 -6.94 17.36 -5.71
C ALA A 238 -7.57 17.71 -7.06
N SER A 239 -7.25 18.86 -7.65
CA SER A 239 -7.79 19.27 -8.96
C SER A 239 -7.41 18.27 -10.06
N ARG A 240 -6.13 17.89 -10.13
CA ARG A 240 -5.64 16.92 -11.09
C ARG A 240 -6.34 15.57 -10.94
N PHE A 241 -6.56 15.12 -9.70
CA PHE A 241 -7.24 13.86 -9.47
C PHE A 241 -8.74 13.92 -9.78
N ALA A 242 -9.41 15.04 -9.47
CA ALA A 242 -10.80 15.28 -9.82
C ALA A 242 -11.02 15.23 -11.35
N GLU A 243 -10.13 15.85 -12.13
CA GLU A 243 -10.16 15.78 -13.60
C GLU A 243 -10.05 14.34 -14.10
N ARG A 244 -9.15 13.54 -13.52
CA ARG A 244 -8.99 12.11 -13.86
C ARG A 244 -10.25 11.30 -13.53
N LEU A 245 -10.89 11.57 -12.38
CA LEU A 245 -12.15 10.92 -12.01
C LEU A 245 -13.30 11.26 -12.97
N GLU A 246 -13.38 12.51 -13.42
CA GLU A 246 -14.40 12.93 -14.39
C GLU A 246 -14.14 12.35 -15.80
N ALA A 247 -12.88 12.24 -16.22
CA ALA A 247 -12.52 11.53 -17.44
C ALA A 247 -12.95 10.06 -17.39
N MET A 248 -12.65 9.38 -16.27
CA MET A 248 -13.04 7.99 -16.02
C MET A 248 -14.56 7.78 -16.11
N LYS A 249 -15.38 8.68 -15.54
CA LYS A 249 -16.85 8.65 -15.65
C LYS A 249 -17.33 8.73 -17.09
N ARG A 250 -16.76 9.65 -17.88
CA ARG A 250 -17.11 9.84 -19.28
C ARG A 250 -16.84 8.58 -20.09
N GLU A 251 -15.70 7.94 -19.87
CA GLU A 251 -15.33 6.68 -20.53
C GLU A 251 -16.29 5.55 -20.18
N ARG A 252 -16.64 5.38 -18.89
CA ARG A 252 -17.65 4.40 -18.45
C ARG A 252 -19.01 4.64 -19.10
N HIS A 253 -19.43 5.90 -19.19
CA HIS A 253 -20.70 6.28 -19.82
C HIS A 253 -20.71 6.02 -21.33
N ILE A 254 -19.60 6.29 -22.03
CA ILE A 254 -19.45 5.97 -23.46
C ILE A 254 -19.46 4.45 -23.68
N ALA A 255 -18.74 3.69 -22.85
CA ALA A 255 -18.68 2.23 -22.94
C ALA A 255 -20.04 1.55 -22.69
N SER A 256 -20.85 2.08 -21.74
CA SER A 256 -22.20 1.55 -21.48
C SER A 256 -23.18 1.83 -22.63
N LEU A 257 -23.04 2.98 -23.31
CA LEU A 257 -23.79 3.31 -24.53
C LEU A 257 -23.37 2.45 -25.74
N GLY A 258 -22.06 2.18 -25.89
CA GLY A 258 -21.54 1.31 -26.96
C GLY A 258 -21.95 -0.16 -26.79
N GLY A 259 -21.89 -0.70 -25.56
CA GLY A 259 -22.27 -2.08 -25.26
C GLY A 259 -23.78 -2.34 -25.43
N SER A 260 -24.63 -1.34 -25.15
CA SER A 260 -26.07 -1.42 -25.37
C SER A 260 -26.44 -1.35 -26.86
N ALA A 261 -25.74 -0.54 -27.67
CA ALA A 261 -25.89 -0.52 -29.12
C ALA A 261 -25.47 -1.86 -29.78
N LEU A 262 -24.39 -2.47 -29.30
CA LEU A 262 -23.91 -3.77 -29.81
C LEU A 262 -24.86 -4.94 -29.45
N ARG A 263 -25.48 -4.90 -28.26
CA ARG A 263 -26.52 -5.87 -27.86
C ARG A 263 -27.81 -5.73 -28.66
N ARG A 264 -28.23 -4.50 -29.02
CA ARG A 264 -29.40 -4.27 -29.89
C ARG A 264 -29.19 -4.83 -31.29
N LYS A 265 -28.04 -4.57 -31.92
CA LYS A 265 -27.70 -5.13 -33.25
C LYS A 265 -27.66 -6.66 -33.27
N LYS A 266 -27.16 -7.31 -32.19
CA LYS A 266 -27.17 -8.78 -32.07
C LYS A 266 -28.57 -9.37 -31.93
N ASN A 267 -29.49 -8.68 -31.25
CA ASN A 267 -30.87 -9.12 -31.11
C ASN A 267 -31.71 -8.91 -32.37
N GLU A 268 -31.36 -7.92 -33.20
CA GLU A 268 -32.01 -7.65 -34.50
C GLU A 268 -31.52 -8.57 -35.62
N ALA A 269 -30.24 -8.98 -35.59
CA ALA A 269 -29.66 -9.91 -36.58
C ALA A 269 -29.97 -11.40 -36.30
N GLY A 270 -30.67 -11.71 -35.21
CA GLY A 270 -31.07 -13.07 -34.82
C GLY A 270 -32.57 -13.35 -34.96
N ARG A 271 -33.31 -12.49 -35.68
CA ARG A 271 -34.72 -12.69 -36.08
C ARG A 271 -34.82 -12.94 -37.57
#